data_AF-G9K4R0-F1
#
_entry.id   AF-G9K4R0-F1
#
_cell.length_a   1.000
_cell.length_b   1.000
_cell.length_c   1.000
_cell.angle_alpha   90.00
_cell.angle_beta   90.00
_cell.angle_gamma   90.00
#
_symmetry.space_group_name_H-M   'P 1'
#
loop_
_entity.id
_entity.type
_entity.pdbx_description
1 polymer ?
#
loop_
_entity_poly.entity_id
_entity_poly.type
_entity_poly.pdbx_seq_one_letter_code
_entity_poly.pdbx_strand_id
1 'polypeptide(L)'
;RFCGGGRDALFVAAGCKVEAFAVTGQELCQPRCAFSTLGRVLCLAYSEAGDYLATIEEKNKATFLRAYVNWRSKRTENCRVCIRMVGHNVEAPFSETYKDQMSIVEMPLSEALSEAPLC
;
A
#
# COMPACT_ATOMS: atom_id res chain seq x y z
N ARG A 1 11.55 10.89 0.69
CA ARG A 1 11.78 9.49 0.30
C ARG A 1 11.60 8.67 1.56
N PHE A 2 10.87 7.56 1.49
CA PHE A 2 10.58 6.70 2.64
C PHE A 2 11.06 5.29 2.35
N CYS A 3 11.56 4.58 3.36
CA CYS A 3 11.91 3.17 3.25
C CYS A 3 11.41 2.41 4.47
N GLY A 4 11.12 1.13 4.27
CA GLY A 4 10.59 0.25 5.31
C GLY A 4 10.47 -1.17 4.78
N GLY A 5 10.51 -2.15 5.66
CA GLY A 5 10.59 -3.54 5.24
C GLY A 5 10.50 -4.50 6.42
N GLY A 6 10.41 -5.78 6.08
CA GLY A 6 10.42 -6.90 7.02
C GLY A 6 11.61 -7.82 6.75
N ARG A 7 11.51 -9.07 7.19
CA ARG A 7 12.60 -10.05 7.03
C ARG A 7 12.90 -10.42 5.58
N ASP A 8 11.90 -10.36 4.70
CA ASP A 8 12.01 -10.86 3.33
C ASP A 8 11.71 -9.81 2.25
N ALA A 9 11.33 -8.58 2.65
CA ALA A 9 10.92 -7.53 1.74
C ALA A 9 11.39 -6.14 2.19
N LEU A 10 11.82 -5.32 1.25
CA LEU A 10 12.16 -3.91 1.43
C LEU A 10 11.37 -3.06 0.42
N PHE A 11 10.84 -1.94 0.88
CA PHE A 11 10.10 -0.99 0.07
C PHE A 11 10.77 0.37 0.11
N VAL A 12 10.86 1.02 -1.04
CA VAL A 12 11.37 2.39 -1.19
C VAL A 12 10.33 3.22 -1.92
N ALA A 13 9.86 4.30 -1.30
CA ALA A 13 8.91 5.23 -1.89
C ALA A 13 9.55 6.60 -2.19
N ALA A 14 9.31 7.08 -3.41
CA ALA A 14 9.70 8.40 -3.87
C ALA A 14 8.55 9.05 -4.67
N GLY A 15 7.98 10.13 -4.14
CA GLY A 15 6.83 10.79 -4.76
C GLY A 15 5.63 9.85 -4.78
N CYS A 16 5.19 9.46 -5.98
CA CYS A 16 4.07 8.55 -6.20
C CYS A 16 4.52 7.15 -6.68
N LYS A 17 5.81 6.80 -6.56
CA LYS A 17 6.34 5.49 -6.97
C LYS A 17 6.85 4.73 -5.76
N VAL A 18 6.53 3.44 -5.70
CA VAL A 18 7.09 2.47 -4.75
C VAL A 18 7.85 1.40 -5.52
N GLU A 19 9.07 1.12 -5.07
CA GLU A 19 9.91 0.02 -5.54
C GLU A 19 10.03 -1.01 -4.42
N ALA A 20 9.77 -2.28 -4.73
CA ALA A 20 9.83 -3.38 -3.80
C ALA A 20 10.97 -4.32 -4.17
N PHE A 21 11.69 -4.78 -3.15
CA PHE A 21 12.84 -5.65 -3.27
C PHE A 21 12.67 -6.86 -2.34
N ALA A 22 13.15 -8.02 -2.78
CA ALA A 22 13.28 -9.20 -1.94
C ALA A 22 14.58 -9.12 -1.13
N VAL A 23 14.50 -9.41 0.16
CA VAL A 23 15.64 -9.49 1.06
C VAL A 23 16.05 -10.96 1.20
N THR A 24 17.21 -11.32 0.65
CA THR A 24 17.81 -12.65 0.80
C THR A 24 19.08 -12.51 1.64
N GLY A 25 19.24 -13.36 2.65
CA GLY A 25 20.18 -13.16 3.76
C GLY A 25 21.68 -13.16 3.45
N GLN A 26 22.11 -13.04 2.19
CA GLN A 26 23.54 -13.03 1.86
C GLN A 26 24.08 -11.82 1.10
N GLU A 27 23.34 -11.09 0.26
CA GLU A 27 23.79 -9.78 -0.33
C GLU A 27 22.60 -8.96 -0.89
N LEU A 28 22.91 -7.78 -1.47
CA LEU A 28 22.02 -6.77 -2.07
C LEU A 28 20.58 -7.22 -2.36
N CYS A 29 19.62 -6.44 -1.87
CA CYS A 29 18.19 -6.68 -2.08
C CYS A 29 17.87 -6.81 -3.58
N GLN A 30 17.16 -7.86 -3.95
CA GLN A 30 16.84 -8.16 -5.34
C GLN A 30 15.59 -7.37 -5.77
N PRO A 31 15.63 -6.56 -6.85
CA PRO A 31 14.45 -5.87 -7.35
C PRO A 31 13.33 -6.88 -7.65
N ARG A 32 12.12 -6.60 -7.15
CA ARG A 32 10.97 -7.48 -7.35
C ARG A 32 9.92 -6.86 -8.25
N CYS A 33 9.44 -5.67 -7.89
CA CYS A 33 8.44 -4.96 -8.69
C CYS A 33 8.43 -3.48 -8.34
N ALA A 34 7.79 -2.68 -9.19
CA ALA A 34 7.46 -1.30 -8.90
C ALA A 34 5.99 -1.03 -9.21
N PHE A 35 5.40 -0.08 -8.49
CA PHE A 35 4.03 0.36 -8.73
C PHE A 35 3.84 1.83 -8.34
N SER A 36 2.83 2.45 -8.96
CA SER A 36 2.43 3.82 -8.63
C SER A 36 1.39 3.82 -7.51
N THR A 37 1.53 4.77 -6.59
CA THR A 37 0.52 5.10 -5.59
C THR A 37 -0.50 6.09 -6.15
N LEU A 38 -1.62 6.29 -5.46
CA LEU A 38 -2.69 7.17 -5.94
C LEU A 38 -2.43 8.64 -5.58
N GLY A 39 -1.66 8.88 -4.51
CA GLY A 39 -1.14 10.18 -4.09
C GLY A 39 0.36 10.11 -3.76
N ARG A 40 0.92 11.25 -3.37
CA ARG A 40 2.30 11.35 -2.90
C ARG A 40 2.44 10.65 -1.55
N VAL A 41 3.33 9.68 -1.44
CA VAL A 41 3.58 8.97 -0.18
C VAL A 41 4.17 9.93 0.85
N LEU A 42 3.56 9.98 2.04
CA LEU A 42 4.00 10.71 3.22
C LEU A 42 4.58 9.78 4.30
N CYS A 43 4.11 8.54 4.36
CA CYS A 43 4.72 7.49 5.16
C CYS A 43 4.34 6.12 4.59
N LEU A 44 5.09 5.08 4.98
CA LEU A 44 4.79 3.70 4.66
C LEU A 44 5.13 2.78 5.84
N ALA A 45 4.42 1.66 5.94
CA ALA A 45 4.69 0.60 6.89
C ALA A 45 4.36 -0.75 6.25
N TYR A 46 5.24 -1.73 6.39
CA TYR A 46 5.01 -3.09 5.90
C TYR A 46 4.55 -3.99 7.05
N SER A 47 3.45 -4.71 6.83
CA SER A 47 2.98 -5.77 7.72
C SER A 47 3.40 -7.12 7.16
N GLU A 48 4.39 -7.74 7.78
CA GLU A 48 4.86 -9.08 7.39
C GLU A 48 3.78 -10.14 7.66
N ALA A 49 3.09 -10.04 8.80
CA ALA A 49 2.02 -10.97 9.18
C ALA A 49 0.81 -10.92 8.22
N GLY A 50 0.50 -9.74 7.66
CA GLY A 50 -0.59 -9.55 6.72
C GLY A 50 -0.18 -9.50 5.25
N ASP A 51 1.13 -9.56 4.95
CA ASP A 51 1.74 -9.35 3.64
C ASP A 51 1.16 -8.17 2.83
N TYR A 52 1.10 -6.99 3.46
CA TYR A 52 0.64 -5.76 2.80
C TYR A 52 1.49 -4.56 3.16
N LEU A 53 1.56 -3.61 2.23
CA LEU A 53 2.17 -2.30 2.46
C LEU A 53 1.08 -1.28 2.75
N ALA A 54 1.09 -0.67 3.93
CA ALA A 54 0.25 0.49 4.25
C ALA A 54 0.99 1.79 3.93
N THR A 55 0.26 2.78 3.44
CA THR A 55 0.76 4.13 3.15
C THR A 55 -0.20 5.18 3.69
N ILE A 56 0.37 6.32 4.12
CA ILE A 56 -0.37 7.57 4.20
C ILE A 56 0.05 8.40 2.99
N GLU A 57 -0.93 8.87 2.21
CA GLU A 57 -0.71 9.57 0.95
C GLU A 57 -1.42 10.92 0.92
N GLU A 58 -0.80 11.91 0.29
CA GLU A 58 -1.41 13.20 -0.03
C GLU A 58 -1.87 13.24 -1.49
N LYS A 59 -3.13 13.59 -1.72
CA LYS A 59 -3.68 13.86 -3.05
C LYS A 59 -4.70 15.00 -2.95
N ASN A 60 -4.58 16.02 -3.79
CA ASN A 60 -5.52 17.15 -3.82
C ASN A 60 -5.73 17.81 -2.44
N LYS A 61 -4.66 17.96 -1.64
CA LYS A 61 -4.69 18.50 -0.26
C LYS A 61 -5.48 17.67 0.76
N ALA A 62 -5.88 16.45 0.39
CA ALA A 62 -6.47 15.47 1.30
C ALA A 62 -5.48 14.34 1.57
N THR A 63 -5.58 13.76 2.77
CA THR A 63 -4.75 12.65 3.22
C THR A 63 -5.54 11.36 3.18
N PHE A 64 -4.91 10.26 2.79
CA PHE A 64 -5.56 8.96 2.61
C PHE A 64 -4.71 7.85 3.22
N LEU A 65 -5.35 6.93 3.93
CA LEU A 65 -4.73 5.67 4.36
C LEU A 65 -5.06 4.58 3.34
N ARG A 66 -4.03 3.95 2.78
CA ARG A 66 -4.21 2.89 1.78
C ARG A 66 -3.35 1.67 2.12
N ALA A 67 -3.89 0.48 1.91
CA ALA A 67 -3.17 -0.78 1.99
C ALA A 67 -3.07 -1.43 0.61
N TYR A 68 -1.86 -1.74 0.21
CA TYR A 68 -1.50 -2.43 -1.02
C TYR A 68 -1.32 -3.91 -0.72
N VAL A 69 -2.31 -4.71 -1.08
CA VAL A 69 -2.31 -6.17 -0.88
C VAL A 69 -2.01 -6.89 -2.19
N ASN A 70 -1.54 -8.14 -2.10
CA ASN A 70 -1.10 -8.94 -3.26
C ASN A 70 -0.05 -8.22 -4.12
N TRP A 71 0.74 -7.33 -3.51
CA TRP A 71 1.79 -6.56 -4.19
C TRP A 71 2.82 -7.50 -4.83
N ARG A 72 3.03 -8.69 -4.27
CA ARG A 72 3.91 -9.74 -4.79
C ARG A 72 3.47 -10.32 -6.14
N SER A 73 2.19 -10.19 -6.48
CA SER A 73 1.61 -10.64 -7.77
C SER A 73 1.83 -9.63 -8.89
N LYS A 74 2.36 -8.44 -8.58
CA LYS A 74 2.69 -7.40 -9.55
C LYS A 74 3.91 -7.82 -10.38
N ARG A 75 3.67 -8.42 -11.55
CA ARG A 75 4.74 -8.88 -12.47
C ARG A 75 5.24 -7.79 -13.43
N THR A 76 4.38 -6.84 -13.78
CA THR A 76 4.71 -5.73 -14.70
C THR A 76 4.08 -4.42 -14.22
N GLU A 77 4.65 -3.28 -14.61
CA GLU A 77 4.12 -1.95 -14.24
C GLU A 77 2.64 -1.80 -14.67
N ASN A 78 2.24 -2.43 -15.78
CA ASN A 78 0.89 -2.35 -16.36
C ASN A 78 -0.14 -3.37 -15.85
N CYS A 79 0.15 -4.17 -14.81
CA CYS A 79 -0.91 -5.04 -14.27
C CYS A 79 -2.09 -4.20 -13.77
N ARG A 80 -3.31 -4.59 -14.16
CA ARG A 80 -4.55 -4.00 -13.66
C ARG A 80 -4.52 -4.02 -12.12
N VAL A 81 -5.02 -2.97 -11.49
CA VAL A 81 -5.17 -2.89 -10.02
C VAL A 81 -6.64 -2.69 -9.71
N CYS A 82 -7.18 -3.40 -8.73
CA CYS A 82 -8.53 -3.11 -8.22
C CYS A 82 -8.44 -2.23 -6.97
N ILE A 83 -9.38 -1.29 -6.83
CA ILE A 83 -9.43 -0.35 -5.71
C ILE A 83 -10.78 -0.57 -5.00
N ARG A 84 -10.75 -0.69 -3.67
CA ARG A 84 -11.94 -0.81 -2.84
C ARG A 84 -11.82 0.05 -1.59
N MET A 85 -12.94 0.61 -1.13
CA MET A 85 -13.03 1.32 0.14
C MET A 85 -13.46 0.34 1.24
N VAL A 86 -12.87 0.44 2.43
CA VAL A 86 -13.37 -0.29 3.61
C VAL A 86 -14.76 0.22 3.98
N GLY A 87 -15.70 -0.69 4.27
CA GLY A 87 -17.07 -0.35 4.64
C GLY A 87 -18.01 -0.08 3.47
N HIS A 88 -17.50 0.11 2.25
CA HIS A 88 -18.32 0.22 1.05
C HIS A 88 -18.56 -1.16 0.45
N ASN A 89 -19.71 -1.76 0.77
CA ASN A 89 -20.13 -3.04 0.22
C ASN A 89 -20.67 -2.82 -1.20
N VAL A 90 -19.77 -2.79 -2.19
CA VAL A 90 -20.20 -2.97 -3.58
C VAL A 90 -20.58 -4.44 -3.68
N GLU A 91 -21.80 -4.76 -4.10
CA GLU A 91 -22.34 -6.13 -4.27
C GLU A 91 -21.60 -6.97 -5.34
N ALA A 92 -20.30 -6.71 -5.56
CA ALA A 92 -19.45 -7.46 -6.44
C ALA A 92 -18.97 -8.72 -5.71
N PRO A 93 -19.21 -9.93 -6.25
CA PRO A 93 -18.65 -11.13 -5.69
C PRO A 93 -17.12 -11.04 -5.67
N PHE A 94 -16.51 -11.42 -4.53
CA PHE A 94 -15.07 -11.53 -4.40
C PHE A 94 -14.60 -12.71 -5.26
N SER A 95 -14.26 -12.45 -6.53
CA SER A 95 -13.81 -13.49 -7.44
C SER A 95 -12.43 -14.01 -7.05
N GLU A 96 -12.21 -15.33 -7.14
CA GLU A 96 -10.91 -15.92 -6.84
C GLU A 96 -9.78 -15.39 -7.76
N THR A 97 -10.16 -14.82 -8.91
CA THR A 97 -9.27 -14.13 -9.86
C THR A 97 -8.53 -12.93 -9.27
N TYR A 98 -8.98 -12.38 -8.13
CA TYR A 98 -8.31 -11.27 -7.44
C TYR A 98 -7.03 -11.67 -6.69
N LYS A 99 -6.79 -12.96 -6.42
CA LYS A 99 -5.55 -13.40 -5.74
C LYS A 99 -4.29 -13.14 -6.58
N ASP A 100 -4.45 -13.14 -7.90
CA ASP A 100 -3.37 -12.87 -8.85
C ASP A 100 -3.23 -11.38 -9.19
N GLN A 101 -4.10 -10.53 -8.64
CA GLN A 101 -4.13 -9.10 -8.90
C GLN A 101 -3.75 -8.32 -7.64
N MET A 102 -2.84 -7.36 -7.80
CA MET A 102 -2.58 -6.36 -6.77
C MET A 102 -3.84 -5.53 -6.53
N SER A 103 -4.16 -5.25 -5.27
CA SER A 103 -5.32 -4.41 -4.93
C SER A 103 -5.01 -3.36 -3.87
N ILE A 104 -5.77 -2.27 -3.93
CA ILE A 104 -5.67 -1.13 -3.02
C ILE A 104 -6.92 -1.09 -2.18
N VAL A 105 -6.74 -1.16 -0.88
CA VAL A 105 -7.79 -0.98 0.11
C VAL A 105 -7.61 0.41 0.69
N GLU A 106 -8.54 1.32 0.41
CA GLU A 106 -8.55 2.65 1.02
C GLU A 106 -9.39 2.63 2.30
N MET A 107 -8.83 3.18 3.36
CA MET A 107 -9.40 3.20 4.71
C MET A 107 -9.63 4.64 5.14
N PRO A 108 -10.72 4.92 5.88
CA PRO A 108 -10.88 6.22 6.52
C PRO A 108 -9.73 6.44 7.51
N LEU A 109 -9.13 7.62 7.48
CA LEU A 109 -8.28 8.08 8.57
C LEU A 109 -9.18 8.28 9.81
N SER A 110 -8.66 7.97 10.99
CA SER A 110 -9.32 8.40 12.22
C SER A 110 -9.44 9.92 12.18
N GLU A 111 -10.59 10.46 12.60
CA GLU A 111 -10.69 11.89 12.88
C GLU A 111 -9.52 12.29 13.77
N ALA A 112 -8.85 13.39 13.44
CA ALA A 112 -7.95 13.99 14.38
C ALA A 112 -8.76 14.27 15.65
N LEU A 113 -8.22 13.96 16.82
CA LEU A 113 -8.74 14.45 18.10
C LEU A 113 -8.54 15.98 18.17
N SER A 114 -9.05 16.73 17.21
CA SER A 114 -9.23 18.17 17.31
C SER A 114 -10.63 18.38 17.83
N GLU A 115 -10.70 18.87 19.07
CA GLU A 115 -11.91 19.19 19.85
C GLU A 115 -12.49 18.01 20.66
N ALA A 116 -11.73 17.54 21.65
CA ALA A 116 -12.39 17.32 22.94
C ALA A 116 -13.00 18.68 23.36
N PRO A 117 -14.30 18.75 23.70
CA PRO A 117 -14.85 20.00 24.22
C PRO A 117 -14.07 20.35 25.49
N LEU A 118 -13.50 21.55 25.51
CA LEU A 118 -12.90 22.11 26.72
C LEU A 118 -13.99 22.09 27.81
N CYS A 119 -13.81 21.22 28.79
CA CYS A 119 -14.58 21.24 30.03
C CYS A 119 -14.29 22.53 30.80
#